data_AF-A0A2E3FP58-F1
#
_entry.id   AF-A0A2E3FP58-F1
#
_cell.length_a   1.000
_cell.length_b   1.000
_cell.length_c   1.000
_cell.angle_alpha   90.00
_cell.angle_beta   90.00
_cell.angle_gamma   90.00
#
_symmetry.space_group_name_H-M   'P 1'
#
loop_
_entity.id
_entity.type
_entity.pdbx_description
1 polymer ?
#
loop_
_entity_poly.entity_id
_entity_poly.type
_entity_poly.pdbx_seq_one_letter_code
_entity_poly.pdbx_strand_id
1 'polypeptide(L)'
;LGDNQSGTDADPYLNDFDNDGYNDTIDILPRVASPGDLDADGCMDGVDAFKDNALECLDTDKDGIGNNADGDDDNDEWTDADEIRAGTDPLDPNSTPVDSFEIVIPGTEIGLGAWDLIGIFGGVPIFAWILFGFITRNGRCSRYEEELRDAKSRLELEQVAVRWEYSLMLRLLGPHQGIRLERLRAELDDEFENAELLLGIDSEQPVEKTDHTSIVNTEQKQYPEIMTGPSPDMTPDQTDDNGYSWIKYDGKDWYRVQDDSEWTLLES
;
A
#
# COMPACT_ATOMS: atom_id res chain seq x y z
N LEU A 1 -18.47 61.07 46.53
CA LEU A 1 -19.83 60.97 45.96
C LEU A 1 -19.59 60.60 44.50
N GLY A 2 -19.00 59.43 44.26
CA GLY A 2 -19.68 58.15 44.45
C GLY A 2 -20.37 57.92 43.11
N ASP A 3 -19.60 57.44 42.14
CA ASP A 3 -20.15 57.02 40.86
C ASP A 3 -20.69 55.61 41.09
N ASN A 4 -19.99 54.49 40.93
CA ASN A 4 -20.65 53.20 40.68
C ASN A 4 -21.58 53.30 39.46
N GLN A 5 -21.51 52.33 38.54
CA GLN A 5 -22.20 52.46 37.25
C GLN A 5 -23.74 52.66 37.36
N SER A 6 -24.33 52.42 38.55
CA SER A 6 -25.73 52.66 38.89
C SER A 6 -26.03 53.99 39.61
N GLY A 7 -25.02 54.74 40.08
CA GLY A 7 -25.13 56.00 40.81
C GLY A 7 -25.81 55.95 42.19
N THR A 8 -25.95 54.76 42.81
CA THR A 8 -26.79 54.59 44.02
C THR A 8 -26.04 54.27 45.31
N ASP A 9 -24.82 53.73 45.24
CA ASP A 9 -24.05 53.34 46.42
C ASP A 9 -22.67 54.00 46.43
N ALA A 10 -22.12 54.19 47.63
CA ALA A 10 -20.74 54.64 47.75
C ALA A 10 -19.81 53.52 47.27
N ASP A 11 -18.81 53.91 46.47
CA ASP A 11 -17.72 53.06 46.03
C ASP A 11 -17.11 52.27 47.22
N PRO A 12 -16.95 50.93 47.10
CA PRO A 12 -16.28 50.11 48.11
C PRO A 12 -14.85 50.56 48.42
N TYR A 13 -14.16 51.18 47.46
CA TYR A 13 -12.78 51.62 47.56
C TYR A 13 -12.68 53.16 47.47
N LEU A 14 -11.65 53.76 48.08
CA LEU A 14 -11.47 55.22 48.06
C LEU A 14 -10.80 55.70 46.75
N ASN A 15 -10.05 54.81 46.11
CA ASN A 15 -9.28 55.03 44.89
C ASN A 15 -9.67 53.92 43.90
N ASP A 16 -10.81 54.09 43.24
CA ASP A 16 -11.30 53.24 42.15
C ASP A 16 -11.90 54.20 41.09
N PHE A 17 -11.11 54.46 40.05
CA PHE A 17 -11.36 55.55 39.12
C PHE A 17 -12.47 55.23 38.10
N ASP A 18 -12.66 53.97 37.74
CA ASP A 18 -13.67 53.51 36.78
C ASP A 18 -14.84 52.72 37.41
N ASN A 19 -14.81 52.54 38.73
CA ASN A 19 -15.86 51.98 39.58
C ASN A 19 -16.25 50.55 39.18
N ASP A 20 -15.25 49.72 38.94
CA ASP A 20 -15.45 48.31 38.57
C ASP A 20 -15.30 47.34 39.74
N GLY A 21 -14.93 47.86 40.91
CA GLY A 21 -14.75 47.07 42.12
C GLY A 21 -13.31 46.68 42.41
N TYR A 22 -12.33 47.22 41.68
CA TYR A 22 -10.91 47.10 42.00
C TYR A 22 -10.32 48.43 42.45
N ASN A 23 -9.36 48.36 43.38
CA ASN A 23 -8.64 49.56 43.79
C ASN A 23 -7.57 49.91 42.75
N ASP A 24 -7.45 51.17 42.35
CA ASP A 24 -6.45 51.71 41.41
C ASP A 24 -5.00 51.25 41.67
N THR A 25 -4.68 50.83 42.91
CA THR A 25 -3.34 50.36 43.30
C THR A 25 -3.06 48.90 42.89
N ILE A 26 -4.11 48.08 42.76
CA ILE A 26 -4.02 46.67 42.37
C ILE A 26 -4.60 46.41 40.97
N ASP A 27 -5.49 47.29 40.53
CA ASP A 27 -6.10 47.25 39.22
C ASP A 27 -5.06 47.53 38.14
N ILE A 28 -4.93 46.60 37.19
CA ILE A 28 -4.01 46.76 36.06
C ILE A 28 -4.59 47.65 34.95
N LEU A 29 -5.90 47.90 34.98
CA LEU A 29 -6.65 48.77 34.07
C LEU A 29 -7.44 49.89 34.79
N PRO A 30 -6.80 50.82 35.55
CA PRO A 30 -7.48 51.82 36.39
C PRO A 30 -8.38 52.86 35.69
N ARG A 31 -8.65 52.71 34.40
CA ARG A 31 -9.49 53.65 33.62
C ARG A 31 -10.48 52.92 32.72
N VAL A 32 -10.48 51.60 32.74
CA VAL A 32 -11.32 50.73 31.92
C VAL A 32 -11.97 49.73 32.85
N ALA A 33 -13.24 49.96 33.15
CA ALA A 33 -13.98 49.09 34.05
C ALA A 33 -14.03 47.63 33.53
N SER A 34 -13.50 46.69 34.32
CA SER A 34 -13.56 45.24 34.09
C SER A 34 -14.12 44.49 35.31
N PRO A 35 -15.42 44.66 35.66
CA PRO A 35 -15.94 44.15 36.92
C PRO A 35 -15.86 42.62 37.02
N GLY A 36 -15.13 42.11 38.01
CA GLY A 36 -14.99 40.67 38.26
C GLY A 36 -13.92 39.96 37.40
N ASP A 37 -13.16 40.72 36.64
CA ASP A 37 -12.09 40.28 35.73
C ASP A 37 -10.95 41.31 35.85
N LEU A 38 -10.05 41.08 36.81
CA LEU A 38 -9.04 42.06 37.24
C LEU A 38 -8.07 42.45 36.12
N ASP A 39 -7.81 41.56 35.17
CA ASP A 39 -6.88 41.80 34.08
C ASP A 39 -7.53 41.94 32.68
N ALA A 40 -8.86 41.78 32.64
CA ALA A 40 -9.71 41.93 31.47
C ALA A 40 -9.34 41.01 30.30
N ASP A 41 -8.88 39.80 30.59
CA ASP A 41 -8.58 38.78 29.58
C ASP A 41 -9.80 37.93 29.18
N GLY A 42 -10.92 38.10 29.89
CA GLY A 42 -12.17 37.39 29.68
C GLY A 42 -12.37 36.19 30.61
N CYS A 43 -11.39 35.89 31.47
CA CYS A 43 -11.48 34.93 32.55
C CYS A 43 -11.84 35.64 33.87
N MET A 44 -12.95 35.22 34.47
CA MET A 44 -13.40 35.84 35.71
C MET A 44 -12.49 35.43 36.87
N ASP A 45 -12.16 36.37 37.76
CA ASP A 45 -11.34 36.17 38.97
C ASP A 45 -11.73 34.95 39.83
N GLY A 46 -12.99 34.52 39.75
CA GLY A 46 -13.51 33.38 40.51
C GLY A 46 -13.06 32.02 39.99
N VAL A 47 -12.67 31.93 38.72
CA VAL A 47 -12.22 30.72 38.04
C VAL A 47 -10.81 30.85 37.47
N ASP A 48 -10.30 32.08 37.37
CA ASP A 48 -8.98 32.39 36.89
C ASP A 48 -7.89 32.05 37.93
N ALA A 49 -6.92 31.24 37.50
CA ALA A 49 -5.73 30.90 38.28
C ALA A 49 -4.74 32.08 38.40
N PHE A 50 -4.73 33.01 37.44
CA PHE A 50 -3.76 34.10 37.28
C PHE A 50 -4.40 35.48 37.09
N LYS A 51 -5.19 35.91 38.09
CA LYS A 51 -5.98 37.16 38.11
C LYS A 51 -5.27 38.46 37.71
N ASP A 52 -3.95 38.51 37.78
CA ASP A 52 -3.15 39.69 37.46
C ASP A 52 -2.36 39.55 36.15
N ASN A 53 -2.60 38.49 35.38
CA ASN A 53 -1.87 38.16 34.16
C ASN A 53 -2.82 37.78 33.02
N ALA A 54 -3.15 38.78 32.20
CA ALA A 54 -4.08 38.65 31.08
C ALA A 54 -3.66 37.70 29.94
N LEU A 55 -2.56 36.95 30.11
CA LEU A 55 -2.09 35.93 29.18
C LEU A 55 -2.33 34.52 29.69
N GLU A 56 -2.78 34.34 30.93
CA GLU A 56 -2.95 33.03 31.57
C GLU A 56 -4.29 32.96 32.29
N CYS A 57 -4.95 31.81 32.23
CA CYS A 57 -6.26 31.63 32.86
C CYS A 57 -6.42 30.28 33.57
N LEU A 58 -5.73 29.25 33.06
CA LEU A 58 -5.76 27.89 33.58
C LEU A 58 -4.38 27.46 34.05
N ASP A 59 -4.39 26.59 35.05
CA ASP A 59 -3.25 25.91 35.67
C ASP A 59 -3.69 24.47 35.95
N THR A 60 -3.48 23.57 34.98
CA THR A 60 -4.05 22.21 34.99
C THR A 60 -3.38 21.34 36.06
N ASP A 61 -2.05 21.40 36.18
CA ASP A 61 -1.26 20.60 37.12
C ASP A 61 -1.01 21.29 38.47
N LYS A 62 -1.26 22.60 38.56
CA LYS A 62 -1.13 23.44 39.77
C LYS A 62 0.30 23.66 40.23
N ASP A 63 1.24 23.73 39.30
CA ASP A 63 2.63 24.08 39.60
C ASP A 63 2.88 25.60 39.76
N GLY A 64 1.89 26.41 39.36
CA GLY A 64 1.91 27.87 39.43
C GLY A 64 2.45 28.55 38.17
N ILE A 65 2.64 27.82 37.08
CA ILE A 65 2.86 28.30 35.72
C ILE A 65 1.55 28.08 34.96
N GLY A 66 1.11 29.08 34.20
CA GLY A 66 -0.14 28.94 33.45
C GLY A 66 0.05 28.13 32.19
N ASN A 67 -1.01 27.47 31.73
CA ASN A 67 -0.97 26.55 30.60
C ASN A 67 -0.43 27.17 29.28
N ASN A 68 -0.47 28.49 29.11
CA ASN A 68 0.11 29.10 27.89
C ASN A 68 1.63 29.27 27.99
N ALA A 69 2.19 29.25 29.20
CA ALA A 69 3.62 29.37 29.49
C ALA A 69 4.26 28.05 29.91
N ASP A 70 3.48 27.13 30.47
CA ASP A 70 3.89 25.77 30.74
C ASP A 70 4.06 25.00 29.42
N GLY A 71 4.96 24.02 29.42
CA GLY A 71 5.18 23.13 28.29
C GLY A 71 4.82 21.69 28.57
N ASP A 72 4.29 21.39 29.76
CA ASP A 72 3.81 20.10 30.24
C ASP A 72 2.62 20.35 31.18
N ASP A 73 1.46 20.67 30.59
CA ASP A 73 0.26 21.19 31.28
C ASP A 73 -0.33 20.23 32.33
N ASP A 74 -0.05 18.93 32.24
CA ASP A 74 -0.57 17.91 33.16
C ASP A 74 0.50 17.18 34.00
N ASN A 75 1.77 17.51 33.76
CA ASN A 75 2.95 17.06 34.50
C ASN A 75 3.13 15.54 34.49
N ASP A 76 2.86 14.92 33.34
CA ASP A 76 3.00 13.47 33.13
C ASP A 76 4.38 13.05 32.57
N GLU A 77 5.32 14.00 32.55
CA GLU A 77 6.68 13.93 31.99
C GLU A 77 6.74 14.01 30.45
N TRP A 78 5.62 14.24 29.76
CA TRP A 78 5.57 14.51 28.33
C TRP A 78 5.22 15.96 28.04
N THR A 79 6.00 16.60 27.17
CA THR A 79 5.67 17.98 26.80
C THR A 79 4.43 18.02 25.89
N ASP A 80 3.59 19.05 26.00
CA ASP A 80 2.38 19.23 25.18
C ASP A 80 2.67 19.11 23.68
N ALA A 81 3.85 19.58 23.26
CA ALA A 81 4.28 19.53 21.86
C ALA A 81 4.51 18.11 21.34
N ASP A 82 4.98 17.21 22.20
CA ASP A 82 5.17 15.79 21.87
C ASP A 82 3.85 15.03 21.97
N GLU A 83 2.97 15.41 22.89
CA GLU A 83 1.64 14.85 23.03
C GLU A 83 0.70 15.23 21.87
N ILE A 84 0.67 16.49 21.48
CA ILE A 84 -0.04 16.96 20.28
C ILE A 84 0.46 16.21 19.03
N ARG A 85 1.76 15.89 18.98
CA ARG A 85 2.35 15.10 17.89
C ARG A 85 1.90 13.63 17.95
N ALA A 86 1.81 13.06 19.14
CA ALA A 86 1.34 11.70 19.38
C ALA A 86 -0.20 11.57 19.23
N GLY A 87 -0.92 12.70 19.27
CA GLY A 87 -2.38 12.75 19.23
C GLY A 87 -3.00 12.44 20.59
N THR A 88 -2.26 12.68 21.68
CA THR A 88 -2.74 12.59 23.06
C THR A 88 -3.25 13.93 23.58
N ASP A 89 -3.91 13.94 24.74
CA ASP A 89 -4.51 15.11 25.37
C ASP A 89 -3.53 15.70 26.42
N PRO A 90 -2.95 16.90 26.19
CA PRO A 90 -2.00 17.53 27.11
C PRO A 90 -2.53 17.97 28.47
N LEU A 91 -3.84 17.83 28.68
CA LEU A 91 -4.50 18.21 29.93
C LEU A 91 -4.91 16.99 30.77
N ASP A 92 -4.62 15.76 30.31
CA ASP A 92 -4.98 14.52 31.00
C ASP A 92 -3.74 13.65 31.21
N PRO A 93 -3.24 13.53 32.46
CA PRO A 93 -1.99 12.83 32.76
C PRO A 93 -2.09 11.30 32.59
N ASN A 94 -3.27 10.79 32.20
CA ASN A 94 -3.46 9.39 31.82
C ASN A 94 -3.39 9.18 30.31
N SER A 95 -3.30 10.25 29.53
CA SER A 95 -3.24 10.24 28.08
C SER A 95 -1.79 10.34 27.61
N THR A 96 -0.91 9.44 28.03
CA THR A 96 0.50 9.50 27.59
C THR A 96 0.73 8.92 26.18
N PRO A 97 1.71 9.45 25.43
CA PRO A 97 2.25 8.81 24.24
C PRO A 97 2.73 7.39 24.53
N VAL A 98 2.49 6.45 23.60
CA VAL A 98 3.02 5.09 23.73
C VAL A 98 4.52 5.09 23.46
N ASP A 99 5.33 4.99 24.52
CA ASP A 99 6.78 4.85 24.38
C ASP A 99 7.14 3.52 23.71
N SER A 100 7.93 3.60 22.63
CA SER A 100 8.38 2.44 21.90
C SER A 100 9.65 1.90 22.55
N PHE A 101 9.61 0.64 23.01
CA PHE A 101 10.76 -0.03 23.62
C PHE A 101 12.07 0.20 22.84
N GLU A 102 12.98 0.96 23.46
CA GLU A 102 14.30 1.29 22.94
C GLU A 102 15.38 0.64 23.83
N ILE A 103 16.20 -0.23 23.24
CA ILE A 103 17.37 -0.78 23.93
C ILE A 103 18.54 0.18 23.68
N VAL A 104 18.92 0.94 24.70
CA VAL A 104 20.17 1.73 24.66
C VAL A 104 21.36 0.80 24.80
N ILE A 105 22.29 0.86 23.85
CA ILE A 105 23.53 0.08 23.94
C ILE A 105 24.43 0.71 25.01
N PRO A 106 24.86 -0.03 26.04
CA PRO A 106 25.63 0.53 27.14
C PRO A 106 26.94 1.16 26.63
N GLY A 107 27.11 2.46 26.91
CA GLY A 107 28.27 3.25 26.49
C GLY A 107 28.10 4.04 25.19
N THR A 108 26.91 4.05 24.59
CA THR A 108 26.56 4.90 23.44
C THR A 108 25.21 5.59 23.65
N GLU A 109 24.99 6.73 22.99
CA GLU A 109 23.69 7.44 22.95
C GLU A 109 22.78 6.92 21.82
N ILE A 110 23.06 5.71 21.30
CA ILE A 110 22.27 5.09 20.23
C ILE A 110 21.36 4.05 20.88
N GLY A 111 20.05 4.20 20.70
CA GLY A 111 19.12 3.15 21.02
C GLY A 111 18.62 2.42 19.78
N LEU A 112 18.37 1.12 19.96
CA LEU A 112 17.82 0.25 18.93
C LEU A 112 16.34 0.01 19.24
N GLY A 113 15.48 0.47 18.34
CA GLY A 113 14.05 0.17 18.41
C GLY A 113 13.76 -1.29 18.01
N ALA A 114 12.57 -1.78 18.38
CA ALA A 114 12.13 -3.14 18.05
C ALA A 114 12.20 -3.48 16.54
N TRP A 115 11.90 -2.51 15.66
CA TRP A 115 11.98 -2.68 14.21
C TRP A 115 13.41 -2.83 13.69
N ASP A 116 14.37 -2.10 14.26
CA ASP A 116 15.80 -2.25 13.93
C ASP A 116 16.31 -3.63 14.36
N LEU A 117 15.89 -4.09 15.55
CA LEU A 117 16.23 -5.41 16.04
C LEU A 117 15.68 -6.51 15.12
N ILE A 118 14.43 -6.41 14.67
CA ILE A 118 13.84 -7.32 13.67
C ILE A 118 14.61 -7.25 12.34
N GLY A 119 15.01 -6.06 11.91
CA GLY A 119 15.85 -5.86 10.72
C GLY A 119 17.21 -6.54 10.82
N ILE A 120 17.87 -6.46 11.98
CA ILE A 120 19.17 -7.08 12.22
C ILE A 120 19.04 -8.61 12.31
N PHE A 121 18.10 -9.13 13.11
CA PHE A 121 17.97 -10.57 13.34
C PHE A 121 17.28 -11.32 12.20
N GLY A 122 16.31 -10.70 11.52
CA GLY A 122 15.60 -11.29 10.39
C GLY A 122 16.20 -10.88 9.05
N GLY A 123 16.41 -9.58 8.85
CA GLY A 123 16.87 -9.03 7.58
C GLY A 123 18.29 -9.46 7.24
N VAL A 124 19.28 -9.25 8.13
CA VAL A 124 20.69 -9.53 7.81
C VAL A 124 20.93 -10.98 7.42
N PRO A 125 20.42 -12.01 8.14
CA PRO A 125 20.59 -13.39 7.72
C PRO A 125 19.91 -13.72 6.38
N ILE A 126 18.72 -13.15 6.11
CA ILE A 126 18.01 -13.37 4.85
C ILE A 126 18.75 -12.71 3.69
N PHE A 127 19.22 -11.47 3.85
CA PHE A 127 20.03 -10.78 2.83
C PHE A 127 21.34 -11.51 2.57
N ALA A 128 22.03 -11.94 3.62
CA ALA A 128 23.23 -12.76 3.50
C ALA A 128 22.95 -14.08 2.77
N TRP A 129 21.83 -14.75 3.08
CA TRP A 129 21.40 -15.98 2.40
C TRP A 129 21.12 -15.77 0.92
N ILE A 130 20.39 -14.71 0.57
CA ILE A 130 20.08 -14.36 -0.82
C ILE A 130 21.37 -14.02 -1.58
N LEU A 131 22.25 -13.21 -1.00
CA LEU A 131 23.55 -12.85 -1.59
C LEU A 131 24.43 -14.09 -1.82
N PHE A 132 24.51 -14.97 -0.81
CA PHE A 132 25.19 -16.25 -0.92
C PHE A 132 24.59 -17.13 -2.01
N GLY A 133 23.26 -17.14 -2.14
CA GLY A 133 22.53 -17.77 -3.24
C GLY A 133 23.04 -17.27 -4.59
N PHE A 134 23.04 -15.95 -4.82
CA PHE A 134 23.51 -15.35 -6.08
C PHE A 134 24.96 -15.70 -6.41
N ILE A 135 25.86 -15.63 -5.43
CA ILE A 135 27.29 -15.90 -5.64
C ILE A 135 27.52 -17.38 -6.00
N THR A 136 26.85 -18.30 -5.30
CA THR A 136 27.07 -19.75 -5.48
C THR A 136 26.22 -20.38 -6.58
N ARG A 137 25.26 -19.62 -7.14
CA ARG A 137 24.27 -20.08 -8.12
C ARG A 137 24.87 -20.76 -9.35
N ASN A 138 25.91 -20.18 -9.96
CA ASN A 138 26.53 -20.74 -11.16
C ASN A 138 27.28 -22.04 -10.89
N GLY A 139 28.06 -22.09 -9.80
CA GLY A 139 28.81 -23.29 -9.42
C GLY A 139 27.90 -24.47 -9.07
N ARG A 140 26.81 -24.21 -8.33
CA ARG A 140 25.83 -25.24 -7.97
C ARG A 140 25.11 -25.80 -9.20
N CYS A 141 24.69 -24.94 -10.12
CA CYS A 141 24.04 -25.38 -11.37
C CYS A 141 24.95 -26.29 -12.19
N SER A 142 26.23 -25.94 -12.32
CA SER A 142 27.21 -26.77 -13.05
C SER A 142 27.40 -28.13 -12.39
N ARG A 143 27.44 -28.18 -11.05
CA ARG A 143 27.57 -29.44 -10.30
C ARG A 143 26.36 -30.35 -10.52
N TYR A 144 25.14 -29.80 -10.51
CA TYR A 144 23.95 -30.60 -10.80
C TYR A 144 23.88 -31.10 -12.24
N GLU A 145 24.35 -30.29 -13.21
CA GLU A 145 24.48 -30.74 -14.59
C GLU A 145 25.49 -31.90 -14.72
N GLU A 146 26.60 -31.86 -13.99
CA GLU A 146 27.57 -32.96 -13.94
C GLU A 146 26.99 -34.21 -13.28
N GLU A 147 26.32 -34.07 -12.13
CA GLU A 147 25.65 -35.19 -11.44
C GLU A 147 24.56 -35.84 -12.29
N LEU A 148 23.81 -35.06 -13.09
CA LEU A 148 22.83 -35.60 -14.03
C LEU A 148 23.50 -36.41 -15.14
N ARG A 149 24.60 -35.91 -15.71
CA ARG A 149 25.33 -36.60 -16.80
C ARG A 149 26.04 -37.87 -16.35
N ASP A 150 26.46 -37.96 -15.09
CA ASP A 150 27.15 -39.14 -14.53
C ASP A 150 26.19 -40.22 -13.99
N ALA A 151 24.89 -39.90 -13.85
CA ALA A 151 23.88 -40.86 -13.45
C ALA A 151 23.81 -42.04 -14.43
N LYS A 152 23.60 -43.25 -13.91
CA LYS A 152 23.57 -44.49 -14.71
C LYS A 152 22.20 -45.16 -14.76
N SER A 153 21.24 -44.63 -14.00
CA SER A 153 19.89 -45.17 -13.92
C SER A 153 18.86 -44.07 -13.71
N ARG A 154 17.59 -44.34 -14.06
CA ARG A 154 16.46 -43.42 -13.85
C ARG A 154 16.27 -43.05 -12.38
N LEU A 155 16.48 -44.00 -11.47
CA LEU A 155 16.36 -43.77 -10.03
C LEU A 155 17.43 -42.78 -9.52
N GLU A 156 18.66 -42.86 -10.05
CA GLU A 156 19.71 -41.88 -9.73
C GLU A 156 19.40 -40.49 -10.28
N LEU A 157 18.83 -40.39 -11.50
CA LEU A 157 18.37 -39.12 -12.07
C LEU A 157 17.32 -38.45 -11.18
N GLU A 158 16.31 -39.20 -10.73
CA GLU A 158 15.27 -38.68 -9.83
C GLU A 158 15.85 -38.19 -8.50
N GLN A 159 16.83 -38.90 -7.92
CA GLN A 159 17.49 -38.46 -6.71
C GLN A 159 18.29 -37.15 -6.89
N VAL A 160 18.88 -36.94 -8.06
CA VAL A 160 19.52 -35.66 -8.41
C VAL A 160 18.45 -34.58 -8.62
N ALA A 161 17.31 -34.93 -9.22
CA ALA A 161 16.16 -34.04 -9.43
C ALA A 161 15.64 -33.42 -8.13
N VAL A 162 15.31 -34.27 -7.15
CA VAL A 162 14.83 -33.82 -5.84
C VAL A 162 15.82 -32.86 -5.18
N ARG A 163 17.14 -33.08 -5.35
CA ARG A 163 18.19 -32.23 -4.74
C ARG A 163 18.26 -30.85 -5.38
N TRP A 164 18.14 -30.73 -6.70
CA TRP A 164 18.17 -29.42 -7.35
C TRP A 164 16.81 -28.70 -7.25
N GLU A 165 15.69 -29.42 -7.19
CA GLU A 165 14.36 -28.86 -6.90
C GLU A 165 14.32 -28.23 -5.49
N TYR A 166 14.82 -28.93 -4.47
CA TYR A 166 14.94 -28.38 -3.13
C TYR A 166 15.80 -27.10 -3.10
N SER A 167 16.85 -27.08 -3.93
CA SER A 167 17.71 -25.90 -4.08
C SER A 167 17.00 -24.73 -4.78
N LEU A 168 16.02 -24.98 -5.66
CA LEU A 168 15.13 -23.95 -6.19
C LEU A 168 14.18 -23.41 -5.12
N MET A 169 13.61 -24.27 -4.29
CA MET A 169 12.71 -23.86 -3.20
C MET A 169 13.42 -22.92 -2.22
N LEU A 170 14.69 -23.21 -1.91
CA LEU A 170 15.53 -22.37 -1.05
C LEU A 170 16.09 -21.10 -1.73
N ARG A 171 15.68 -20.80 -2.97
CA ARG A 171 16.21 -19.70 -3.80
C ARG A 171 17.73 -19.73 -4.03
N LEU A 172 18.36 -20.90 -3.95
CA LEU A 172 19.79 -21.07 -4.24
C LEU A 172 20.07 -21.22 -5.74
N LEU A 173 19.12 -21.82 -6.45
CA LEU A 173 19.00 -21.76 -7.90
C LEU A 173 17.87 -20.80 -8.24
N GLY A 174 17.89 -20.25 -9.45
CA GLY A 174 16.76 -19.47 -9.94
C GLY A 174 16.13 -20.07 -11.18
N PRO A 175 14.96 -19.57 -11.59
CA PRO A 175 14.04 -20.28 -12.50
C PRO A 175 14.68 -20.70 -13.82
N HIS A 176 15.47 -19.82 -14.43
CA HIS A 176 16.16 -20.13 -15.70
C HIS A 176 17.10 -21.33 -15.61
N GLN A 177 17.81 -21.50 -14.49
CA GLN A 177 18.68 -22.66 -14.30
C GLN A 177 17.87 -23.92 -14.01
N GLY A 178 16.75 -23.79 -13.29
CA GLY A 178 15.80 -24.88 -13.12
C GLY A 178 15.30 -25.42 -14.46
N ILE A 179 14.86 -24.54 -15.36
CA ILE A 179 14.41 -24.94 -16.71
C ILE A 179 15.52 -25.67 -17.48
N ARG A 180 16.76 -25.19 -17.37
CA ARG A 180 17.91 -25.83 -18.03
C ARG A 180 18.17 -27.24 -17.48
N LEU A 181 18.11 -27.41 -16.16
CA LEU A 181 18.30 -28.71 -15.50
C LEU A 181 17.16 -29.66 -15.83
N GLU A 182 15.92 -29.18 -15.86
CA GLU A 182 14.75 -29.99 -16.20
C GLU A 182 14.80 -30.47 -17.65
N ARG A 183 15.24 -29.61 -18.59
CA ARG A 183 15.48 -30.03 -19.97
C ARG A 183 16.51 -31.15 -20.04
N LEU A 184 17.67 -30.98 -19.40
CA LEU A 184 18.74 -31.97 -19.41
C LEU A 184 18.27 -33.30 -18.79
N ARG A 185 17.52 -33.24 -17.70
CA ARG A 185 16.92 -34.41 -17.05
C ARG A 185 15.99 -35.16 -18.01
N ALA A 186 15.09 -34.44 -18.70
CA ALA A 186 14.16 -35.05 -19.65
C ALA A 186 14.90 -35.72 -20.82
N GLU A 187 15.91 -35.06 -21.38
CA GLU A 187 16.75 -35.63 -22.45
C GLU A 187 17.46 -36.93 -22.01
N LEU A 188 17.97 -36.98 -20.78
CA LEU A 188 18.62 -38.18 -20.22
C LEU A 188 17.60 -39.29 -19.91
N ASP A 189 16.40 -38.94 -19.44
CA ASP A 189 15.34 -39.92 -19.17
C ASP A 189 14.91 -40.65 -20.45
N ASP A 190 14.75 -39.91 -21.55
CA ASP A 190 14.47 -40.46 -22.89
C ASP A 190 15.62 -41.39 -23.36
N GLU A 191 16.88 -41.05 -23.09
CA GLU A 191 18.03 -41.88 -23.44
C GLU A 191 18.04 -43.21 -22.67
N PHE A 192 17.74 -43.19 -21.36
CA PHE A 192 17.63 -44.40 -20.56
C PHE A 192 16.46 -45.29 -21.00
N GLU A 193 15.31 -44.71 -21.33
CA GLU A 193 14.18 -45.46 -21.87
C GLU A 193 14.53 -46.12 -23.20
N ASN A 194 15.17 -45.39 -24.12
CA ASN A 194 15.64 -45.95 -25.39
C ASN A 194 16.68 -47.05 -25.20
N ALA A 195 17.61 -46.89 -24.24
CA ALA A 195 18.62 -47.90 -23.93
C ALA A 195 17.98 -49.16 -23.32
N GLU A 196 16.99 -49.01 -22.44
CA GLU A 196 16.22 -50.11 -21.88
C GLU A 196 15.43 -50.86 -22.96
N LEU A 197 14.78 -50.13 -23.87
CA LEU A 197 14.09 -50.70 -25.03
C LEU A 197 15.05 -51.48 -25.94
N LEU A 198 16.23 -50.93 -26.25
CA LEU A 198 17.24 -51.60 -27.07
C LEU A 198 17.76 -52.90 -26.44
N LEU A 199 17.98 -52.90 -25.11
CA LEU A 199 18.39 -54.10 -24.37
C LEU A 199 17.25 -55.12 -24.25
N GLY A 200 15.99 -54.67 -24.21
CA GLY A 200 14.81 -55.52 -24.19
C GLY A 200 14.51 -56.23 -25.52
N ILE A 201 15.07 -55.76 -26.64
CA ILE A 201 14.86 -56.34 -27.99
C ILE A 201 15.61 -57.69 -28.18
N ASP A 202 16.61 -58.01 -27.36
CA ASP A 202 17.24 -59.36 -27.36
C ASP A 202 16.34 -60.44 -26.71
N SER A 203 15.22 -60.06 -26.09
CA SER A 203 14.18 -60.97 -25.61
C SER A 203 12.87 -60.76 -26.36
N GLU A 204 12.63 -61.61 -27.35
CA GLU A 204 11.41 -61.79 -28.16
C GLU A 204 10.11 -61.17 -27.60
N GLN A 205 9.68 -60.02 -28.12
CA GLN A 205 8.27 -59.67 -28.45
C GLN A 205 8.29 -58.41 -29.37
N PRO A 206 7.47 -58.32 -30.43
CA PRO A 206 7.44 -57.14 -31.28
C PRO A 206 6.76 -55.98 -30.53
N VAL A 207 7.50 -54.88 -30.34
CA VAL A 207 6.97 -53.63 -29.78
C VAL A 207 5.94 -53.06 -30.75
N GLU A 208 4.66 -53.11 -30.35
CA GLU A 208 3.58 -52.41 -31.04
C GLU A 208 3.81 -50.90 -30.84
N LYS A 209 4.25 -50.21 -31.89
CA LYS A 209 4.40 -48.75 -31.88
C LYS A 209 3.02 -48.12 -31.71
N THR A 210 2.63 -47.81 -30.48
CA THR A 210 1.53 -46.87 -30.25
C THR A 210 2.00 -45.48 -30.63
N ASP A 211 1.51 -44.99 -31.76
CA ASP A 211 1.78 -43.65 -32.26
C ASP A 211 1.05 -42.61 -31.39
N HIS A 212 1.78 -41.90 -30.52
CA HIS A 212 1.22 -40.90 -29.61
C HIS A 212 0.85 -39.57 -30.33
N THR A 213 1.04 -39.47 -31.65
CA THR A 213 0.78 -38.22 -32.40
C THR A 213 -0.68 -38.03 -32.86
N SER A 214 -1.60 -38.90 -32.44
CA SER A 214 -2.98 -38.90 -32.97
C SER A 214 -3.98 -37.96 -32.25
N ILE A 215 -3.55 -37.13 -31.28
CA ILE A 215 -4.45 -36.16 -30.62
C ILE A 215 -4.07 -34.72 -30.97
N VAL A 216 -4.15 -34.40 -32.26
CA VAL A 216 -4.48 -33.04 -32.71
C VAL A 216 -5.66 -33.19 -33.65
N ASN A 217 -6.87 -33.28 -33.10
CA ASN A 217 -8.05 -32.97 -33.88
C ASN A 217 -7.91 -31.51 -34.30
N THR A 218 -7.59 -31.33 -35.58
CA THR A 218 -7.54 -30.02 -36.21
C THR A 218 -8.98 -29.59 -36.42
N GLU A 219 -9.67 -29.22 -35.34
CA GLU A 219 -10.88 -28.42 -35.44
C GLU A 219 -10.42 -27.03 -35.89
N GLN A 220 -10.47 -26.81 -37.20
CA GLN A 220 -10.30 -25.49 -37.79
C GLN A 220 -11.30 -24.56 -37.11
N LYS A 221 -10.80 -23.59 -36.34
CA LYS A 221 -11.59 -22.54 -35.73
C LYS A 221 -12.28 -21.76 -36.86
N GLN A 222 -13.56 -22.01 -37.07
CA GLN A 222 -14.34 -21.36 -38.11
C GLN A 222 -14.65 -19.92 -37.67
N TYR A 223 -13.98 -18.95 -38.29
CA TYR A 223 -14.29 -17.54 -38.10
C TYR A 223 -15.57 -17.20 -38.86
N PRO A 224 -16.49 -16.37 -38.31
CA PRO A 224 -17.67 -15.93 -39.04
C PRO A 224 -17.24 -15.11 -40.26
N GLU A 225 -17.74 -15.46 -41.45
CA GLU A 225 -17.58 -14.65 -42.66
C GLU A 225 -18.27 -13.29 -42.47
N ILE A 226 -17.49 -12.22 -42.60
CA ILE A 226 -18.03 -10.87 -42.62
C ILE A 226 -18.65 -10.67 -44.00
N MET A 227 -19.98 -10.61 -44.07
CA MET A 227 -20.71 -10.33 -45.32
C MET A 227 -20.41 -8.88 -45.75
N THR A 228 -19.43 -8.70 -46.65
CA THR A 228 -19.14 -7.41 -47.29
C THR A 228 -20.01 -7.23 -48.54
N GLY A 229 -21.31 -7.46 -48.40
CA GLY A 229 -22.29 -7.38 -49.48
C GLY A 229 -23.46 -6.46 -49.10
N PRO A 230 -24.11 -5.84 -50.08
CA PRO A 230 -25.23 -4.93 -49.83
C PRO A 230 -26.41 -5.74 -49.24
N SER A 231 -26.73 -5.54 -47.96
CA SER A 231 -27.78 -6.26 -47.23
C SER A 231 -28.94 -5.33 -46.86
N PRO A 232 -30.17 -5.55 -47.38
CA PRO A 232 -31.32 -4.68 -47.15
C PRO A 232 -32.00 -4.99 -45.82
N ASP A 233 -31.36 -4.63 -44.70
CA ASP A 233 -31.93 -4.87 -43.36
C ASP A 233 -32.23 -3.58 -42.58
N MET A 234 -32.42 -2.45 -43.27
CA MET A 234 -32.68 -1.15 -42.65
C MET A 234 -33.82 -0.35 -43.28
N THR A 235 -34.36 0.58 -42.49
CA THR A 235 -35.46 1.48 -42.83
C THR A 235 -35.09 2.46 -43.95
N PRO A 236 -36.04 2.88 -44.81
CA PRO A 236 -35.77 3.77 -45.95
C PRO A 236 -35.10 5.09 -45.54
N ASP A 237 -34.18 5.61 -46.37
CA ASP A 237 -33.44 6.89 -46.22
C ASP A 237 -32.31 6.94 -45.16
N GLN A 238 -31.80 5.81 -44.66
CA GLN A 238 -30.57 5.77 -43.85
C GLN A 238 -29.39 5.15 -44.62
N THR A 239 -28.19 5.66 -44.37
CA THR A 239 -26.92 5.12 -44.88
C THR A 239 -26.37 4.12 -43.86
N ASP A 240 -25.99 2.93 -44.30
CA ASP A 240 -25.39 1.91 -43.44
C ASP A 240 -23.92 2.24 -43.09
N ASP A 241 -23.37 1.54 -42.09
CA ASP A 241 -21.96 1.68 -41.66
C ASP A 241 -20.96 1.29 -42.77
N ASN A 242 -21.44 0.69 -43.87
CA ASN A 242 -20.67 0.30 -45.04
C ASN A 242 -20.80 1.31 -46.21
N GLY A 243 -21.51 2.42 -46.03
CA GLY A 243 -21.63 3.52 -47.00
C GLY A 243 -22.71 3.35 -48.07
N TYR A 244 -23.68 2.44 -47.89
CA TYR A 244 -24.79 2.23 -48.81
C TYR A 244 -26.11 2.82 -48.28
N SER A 245 -26.87 3.46 -49.15
CA SER A 245 -28.25 3.92 -48.89
C SER A 245 -29.25 3.06 -49.65
N TRP A 246 -30.46 2.91 -49.10
CA TRP A 246 -31.48 1.98 -49.59
C TRP A 246 -32.85 2.62 -49.81
N ILE A 247 -33.53 2.27 -50.90
CA ILE A 247 -34.95 2.61 -51.14
C ILE A 247 -35.73 1.40 -51.67
N LYS A 248 -37.03 1.38 -51.37
CA LYS A 248 -37.98 0.41 -51.91
C LYS A 248 -38.95 1.09 -52.86
N TYR A 249 -38.90 0.73 -54.13
CA TYR A 249 -39.77 1.29 -55.18
C TYR A 249 -40.29 0.17 -56.08
N ASP A 250 -41.61 0.15 -56.31
CA ASP A 250 -42.29 -0.85 -57.14
C ASP A 250 -42.05 -2.32 -56.68
N GLY A 251 -41.96 -2.53 -55.36
CA GLY A 251 -41.76 -3.87 -54.78
C GLY A 251 -40.35 -4.43 -54.91
N LYS A 252 -39.40 -3.67 -55.46
CA LYS A 252 -37.99 -4.04 -55.59
C LYS A 252 -37.09 -3.16 -54.71
N ASP A 253 -35.99 -3.74 -54.25
CA ASP A 253 -35.02 -3.08 -53.39
C ASP A 253 -33.88 -2.50 -54.24
N TRP A 254 -33.58 -1.23 -54.01
CA TRP A 254 -32.54 -0.49 -54.73
C TRP A 254 -31.52 0.04 -53.73
N TYR A 255 -30.25 0.08 -54.14
CA TYR A 255 -29.15 0.61 -53.34
C TYR A 255 -28.29 1.59 -54.12
N ARG A 256 -27.59 2.45 -53.39
CA ARG A 256 -26.53 3.33 -53.92
C ARG A 256 -25.41 3.51 -52.91
N VAL A 257 -24.24 3.91 -53.37
CA VAL A 257 -23.09 4.30 -52.51
C VAL A 257 -23.19 5.80 -52.19
N GLN A 258 -22.67 6.23 -51.03
CA GLN A 258 -22.79 7.58 -50.47
C GLN A 258 -22.39 8.74 -51.42
N ASP A 259 -21.61 8.49 -52.47
CA ASP A 259 -21.17 9.49 -53.46
C ASP A 259 -21.73 9.28 -54.88
N ASP A 260 -22.65 8.33 -55.06
CA ASP A 260 -23.27 8.05 -56.36
C ASP A 260 -24.67 8.67 -56.49
N SER A 261 -24.96 9.18 -57.70
CA SER A 261 -26.25 9.77 -58.05
C SER A 261 -27.23 8.76 -58.65
N GLU A 262 -26.74 7.60 -59.08
CA GLU A 262 -27.55 6.56 -59.70
C GLU A 262 -27.94 5.45 -58.70
N TRP A 263 -29.17 4.96 -58.80
CA TRP A 263 -29.67 3.84 -58.01
C TRP A 263 -29.50 2.54 -58.79
N THR A 264 -28.89 1.53 -58.15
CA THR A 264 -28.72 0.19 -58.70
C THR A 264 -29.73 -0.79 -58.11
N LEU A 265 -30.34 -1.62 -58.95
CA LEU A 265 -31.27 -2.66 -58.52
C LEU A 265 -30.49 -3.77 -57.79
N LEU A 266 -30.89 -4.12 -56.58
CA LEU A 266 -30.39 -5.34 -55.93
C LEU A 266 -31.15 -6.53 -56.52
N GLU A 267 -30.51 -7.31 -57.38
CA GLU A 267 -31.02 -8.63 -57.77
C GLU A 267 -30.81 -9.60 -56.59
N SER A 268 -31.90 -10.16 -56.09
CA SER A 268 -31.93 -11.18 -55.05
C SER A 268 -31.36 -12.51 -55.51
#